data_AF-A0A9E3C0H9-F1
#
_entry.id   AF-A0A9E3C0H9-F1
#
_cell.length_a   1.000
_cell.length_b   1.000
_cell.length_c   1.000
_cell.angle_alpha   90.00
_cell.angle_beta   90.00
_cell.angle_gamma   90.00
#
_symmetry.space_group_name_H-M   'P 1'
#
loop_
_entity.id
_entity.type
_entity.pdbx_description
1 polymer ?
#
loop_
_entity_poly.entity_id
_entity_poly.type
_entity_poly.pdbx_seq_one_letter_code
_entity_poly.pdbx_strand_id
1 'polypeptide(L)'
;MHGSGANTVFLFAYAKQAAQAIRKIADLNWHPERYLHLGSASVAATFIPAGLAQSTGIMTAGFIKDVSDPQWADDPDTKAWRAWLHTYMPGADEKDNLNVAGYSYGQTLVQALRQCGDDLSRANIMRQATNLHDFRLPMLLPGSVINTSPEDYRVITFMRLQRFTGKGWEFLT
;
A
#
# COMPACT_ATOMS: atom_id res chain seq x y z
N MET A 1 21.74 16.95 5.28
CA MET A 1 20.35 17.06 5.75
C MET A 1 20.28 17.68 7.14
N HIS A 2 20.80 17.05 8.21
CA HIS A 2 20.82 17.67 9.55
C HIS A 2 21.44 19.10 9.57
N GLY A 3 22.60 19.29 8.93
CA GLY A 3 23.26 20.61 8.87
C GLY A 3 22.56 21.69 8.03
N SER A 4 21.45 21.39 7.36
CA SER A 4 20.68 22.41 6.60
C SER A 4 19.59 23.09 7.42
N GLY A 5 19.37 22.68 8.67
CA GLY A 5 18.27 23.19 9.52
C GLY A 5 16.88 22.70 9.11
N ALA A 6 16.79 21.68 8.26
CA ALA A 6 15.50 21.09 7.87
C ALA A 6 14.82 20.42 9.08
N ASN A 7 13.52 20.62 9.20
CA ASN A 7 12.64 20.01 10.20
C ASN A 7 11.72 18.93 9.61
N THR A 8 11.73 18.73 8.30
CA THR A 8 10.92 17.73 7.60
C THR A 8 11.77 16.99 6.57
N VAL A 9 11.52 15.69 6.42
CA VAL A 9 12.17 14.83 5.43
C VAL A 9 11.11 14.01 4.69
N PHE A 10 11.18 14.05 3.37
CA PHE A 10 10.45 13.15 2.49
C PHE A 10 11.41 12.10 1.93
N LEU A 11 11.19 10.84 2.30
CA LEU A 11 11.96 9.70 1.82
C LEU A 11 11.25 9.07 0.62
N PHE A 12 11.66 9.47 -0.59
CA PHE A 12 11.26 8.85 -1.85
C PHE A 12 12.36 7.90 -2.32
N ALA A 13 12.47 6.76 -1.65
CA ALA A 13 13.51 5.76 -1.92
C ALA A 13 12.94 4.36 -1.68
N TYR A 14 13.48 3.36 -2.38
CA TYR A 14 13.11 1.95 -2.18
C TYR A 14 13.42 1.46 -0.76
N ALA A 15 12.76 0.37 -0.35
CA ALA A 15 12.75 -0.17 1.02
C ALA A 15 14.14 -0.21 1.69
N LYS A 16 15.16 -0.73 1.01
CA LYS A 16 16.53 -0.82 1.55
C LYS A 16 17.12 0.56 1.85
N GLN A 17 17.03 1.48 0.90
CA GLN A 17 17.55 2.85 1.02
C GLN A 17 16.75 3.65 2.05
N ALA A 18 15.43 3.48 2.09
CA ALA A 18 14.58 4.06 3.12
C ALA A 18 14.98 3.57 4.51
N ALA A 19 15.19 2.26 4.68
CA ALA A 19 15.63 1.70 5.97
C ALA A 19 17.02 2.18 6.38
N GLN A 20 17.94 2.39 5.44
CA GLN A 20 19.25 2.99 5.70
C GLN A 20 19.13 4.45 6.12
N ALA A 21 18.27 5.23 5.44
CA ALA A 21 18.03 6.63 5.77
C ALA A 21 17.39 6.80 7.15
N ILE A 22 16.40 5.97 7.50
CA ILE A 22 15.75 6.00 8.82
C ILE A 22 16.77 5.74 9.93
N ARG A 23 17.62 4.71 9.79
CA ARG A 23 18.70 4.46 10.76
C ARG A 23 19.65 5.63 10.86
N LYS A 24 20.08 6.19 9.72
CA LYS A 24 21.02 7.32 9.74
C LYS A 24 20.43 8.57 10.39
N ILE A 25 19.13 8.84 10.21
CA ILE A 25 18.44 9.94 10.89
C ILE A 25 18.49 9.72 12.41
N ALA A 26 18.23 8.50 12.87
CA ALA A 26 18.31 8.13 14.29
C ALA A 26 19.74 8.24 14.84
N ASP A 27 20.76 7.75 14.12
CA ASP A 27 22.17 7.83 14.52
C ASP A 27 22.65 9.28 14.69
N LEU A 28 22.04 10.21 13.97
CA LEU A 28 22.32 11.65 14.05
C LEU A 28 21.56 12.35 15.19
N ASN A 29 20.74 11.62 15.96
CA ASN A 29 19.80 12.16 16.93
C ASN A 29 18.94 13.31 16.34
N TRP A 30 18.61 13.19 15.05
CA TRP A 30 17.83 14.18 14.33
C TRP A 30 16.38 13.74 14.29
N HIS A 31 15.47 14.63 14.72
CA HIS A 31 14.04 14.33 14.88
C HIS A 31 13.17 15.18 13.94
N PRO A 32 13.37 15.11 12.60
CA PRO A 32 12.47 15.78 11.69
C PRO A 32 11.12 15.06 11.66
N GLU A 33 10.09 15.76 11.18
CA GLU A 33 8.90 15.09 10.67
C GLU A 33 9.28 14.25 9.45
N ARG A 34 8.76 13.02 9.35
CA ARG A 34 9.20 12.05 8.35
C ARG A 34 8.02 11.54 7.55
N TYR A 35 8.11 11.73 6.25
CA TYR A 35 7.20 11.16 5.28
C TYR A 35 7.94 10.11 4.46
N LEU A 36 7.30 8.98 4.23
CA LEU A 36 7.83 7.90 3.42
C LEU A 36 6.91 7.61 2.24
N HIS A 37 7.50 7.42 1.06
CA HIS A 37 6.74 6.99 -0.11
C HIS A 37 6.02 5.66 0.16
N LEU A 38 4.73 5.58 -0.19
CA LEU A 38 3.86 4.44 0.12
C LEU A 38 4.43 3.09 -0.34
N GLY A 39 5.10 3.05 -1.50
CA GLY A 39 5.70 1.82 -2.03
C GLY A 39 6.89 1.30 -1.21
N SER A 40 7.36 2.06 -0.22
CA SER A 40 8.43 1.68 0.70
C SER A 40 7.99 1.67 2.16
N ALA A 41 6.73 1.97 2.46
CA ALA A 41 6.16 1.94 3.79
C ALA A 41 5.74 0.52 4.23
N SER A 42 6.62 -0.47 4.03
CA SER A 42 6.41 -1.85 4.47
C SER A 42 6.98 -2.05 5.87
N VAL A 43 6.16 -2.61 6.77
CA VAL A 43 6.63 -3.00 8.10
C VAL A 43 7.74 -4.04 7.98
N ALA A 44 7.52 -5.09 7.20
CA ALA A 44 8.46 -6.20 7.02
C ALA A 44 9.76 -5.80 6.29
N ALA A 45 9.63 -5.13 5.14
CA ALA A 45 10.77 -4.86 4.26
C ALA A 45 11.55 -3.58 4.62
N THR A 46 10.93 -2.64 5.35
CA THR A 46 11.54 -1.34 5.67
C THR A 46 11.68 -1.11 7.17
N PHE A 47 10.58 -1.19 7.94
CA PHE A 47 10.61 -0.77 9.34
C PHE A 47 11.29 -1.76 10.27
N ILE A 48 11.14 -3.08 10.07
CA ILE A 48 11.89 -4.08 10.82
C ILE A 48 13.40 -3.90 10.59
N PRO A 49 13.92 -3.83 9.34
CA PRO A 49 15.34 -3.54 9.10
C PRO A 49 15.81 -2.17 9.59
N ALA A 50 14.93 -1.16 9.63
CA ALA A 50 15.24 0.16 10.17
C ALA A 50 15.22 0.22 11.71
N GLY A 51 14.54 -0.73 12.36
CA GLY A 51 14.14 -0.67 13.76
C GLY A 51 12.75 -0.04 13.90
N LEU A 52 11.82 -0.77 14.53
CA LEU A 52 10.43 -0.32 14.71
C LEU A 52 10.32 0.94 15.57
N ALA A 53 11.12 1.03 16.64
CA ALA A 53 11.20 2.22 17.48
C ALA A 53 11.64 3.45 16.66
N GLN A 54 12.66 3.27 15.82
CA GLN A 54 13.15 4.34 14.95
C GLN A 54 12.15 4.71 13.86
N SER A 55 11.28 3.79 13.45
CA SER A 55 10.27 4.02 12.42
C SER A 55 8.98 4.63 12.97
N THR A 56 8.81 4.68 14.29
CA THR A 56 7.59 5.22 14.92
C THR A 56 7.42 6.70 14.58
N GLY A 57 6.18 7.09 14.28
CA GLY A 57 5.82 8.45 13.87
C GLY A 57 6.03 8.76 12.40
N ILE A 58 6.64 7.86 11.60
CA ILE A 58 6.72 8.04 10.14
C ILE A 58 5.32 8.05 9.55
N MET A 59 5.06 9.00 8.67
CA MET A 59 3.79 9.13 7.95
C MET A 59 3.91 8.69 6.50
N THR A 60 2.81 8.16 5.97
CA THR A 60 2.72 7.76 4.56
C THR A 60 1.27 7.85 4.08
N ALA A 61 1.06 7.80 2.76
CA ALA A 61 -0.26 7.61 2.19
C ALA A 61 -0.64 6.12 2.21
N GLY A 62 -1.80 5.79 2.76
CA GLY A 62 -2.40 4.46 2.73
C GLY A 62 -3.58 4.41 1.78
N PHE A 63 -3.69 3.36 0.98
CA PHE A 63 -4.81 3.11 0.07
C PHE A 63 -5.35 1.68 0.15
N ILE A 64 -4.57 0.77 0.72
CA ILE A 64 -4.85 -0.65 0.89
C ILE A 64 -4.69 -1.03 2.37
N LYS A 65 -5.47 -2.01 2.84
CA LYS A 65 -5.35 -2.59 4.18
C LYS A 65 -3.99 -3.25 4.30
N ASP A 66 -3.29 -2.95 5.40
CA ASP A 66 -2.00 -3.56 5.73
C ASP A 66 -2.25 -4.86 6.51
N VAL A 67 -1.90 -6.02 5.94
CA VAL A 67 -2.18 -7.33 6.56
C VAL A 67 -1.30 -7.63 7.78
N SER A 68 -0.24 -6.85 7.98
CA SER A 68 0.60 -6.90 9.18
C SER A 68 0.02 -6.06 10.34
N ASP A 69 -0.96 -5.20 10.06
CA ASP A 69 -1.62 -4.39 11.08
C ASP A 69 -2.74 -5.18 11.78
N PRO A 70 -2.68 -5.34 13.11
CA PRO A 70 -3.71 -6.04 13.87
C PRO A 70 -5.14 -5.51 13.66
N GLN A 71 -5.31 -4.25 13.27
CA GLN A 71 -6.63 -3.67 13.01
C GLN A 71 -7.42 -4.43 11.92
N TRP A 72 -6.73 -5.10 11.00
CA TRP A 72 -7.34 -5.82 9.87
C TRP A 72 -7.36 -7.34 10.06
N ALA A 73 -6.94 -7.85 11.23
CA ALA A 73 -6.78 -9.29 11.46
C ALA A 73 -8.09 -10.08 11.30
N ASP A 74 -9.20 -9.48 11.71
CA ASP A 74 -10.53 -10.10 11.67
C ASP A 74 -11.40 -9.68 10.48
N ASP A 75 -10.89 -8.78 9.64
CA ASP A 75 -11.60 -8.24 8.49
C ASP A 75 -11.93 -9.34 7.44
N PRO A 76 -13.16 -9.37 6.89
CA PRO A 76 -13.56 -10.39 5.91
C PRO A 76 -12.68 -10.43 4.65
N ASP A 77 -12.25 -9.28 4.13
CA ASP A 77 -11.39 -9.23 2.93
C ASP A 77 -10.02 -9.84 3.27
N THR A 78 -9.46 -9.51 4.43
CA THR A 78 -8.18 -10.06 4.89
C THR A 78 -8.26 -11.58 5.06
N LYS A 79 -9.34 -12.09 5.64
CA LYS A 79 -9.56 -13.54 5.81
C LYS A 79 -9.67 -14.25 4.45
N ALA A 80 -10.43 -13.67 3.52
CA ALA A 80 -10.56 -14.21 2.16
C ALA A 80 -9.22 -14.20 1.42
N TRP A 81 -8.45 -13.13 1.53
CA TRP A 81 -7.11 -13.03 0.95
C TRP A 81 -6.16 -14.07 1.55
N ARG A 82 -6.13 -14.26 2.87
CA ARG A 82 -5.29 -15.29 3.52
C ARG A 82 -5.64 -16.70 3.04
N ALA A 83 -6.93 -17.03 2.98
CA ALA A 83 -7.40 -18.33 2.47
C ALA A 83 -6.95 -18.56 1.01
N TRP A 84 -7.04 -17.52 0.18
CA TRP A 84 -6.52 -17.56 -1.19
C TRP A 84 -5.01 -17.77 -1.23
N LEU A 85 -4.24 -17.00 -0.43
CA LEU A 85 -2.78 -17.08 -0.38
C LEU A 85 -2.31 -18.48 0.04
N HIS A 86 -2.91 -19.07 1.08
CA HIS A 86 -2.56 -20.42 1.54
C HIS A 86 -2.87 -21.50 0.51
N THR A 87 -3.91 -21.31 -0.29
CA THR A 87 -4.31 -22.28 -1.32
C THR A 87 -3.40 -22.21 -2.55
N TYR A 88 -3.11 -21.00 -3.03
CA TYR A 88 -2.48 -20.79 -4.34
C TYR A 88 -1.01 -20.39 -4.29
N MET A 89 -0.51 -19.91 -3.15
CA MET A 89 0.88 -19.50 -2.95
C MET A 89 1.44 -20.08 -1.65
N PRO A 90 1.46 -21.41 -1.47
CA PRO A 90 1.97 -22.02 -0.26
C PRO A 90 3.44 -21.63 -0.04
N GLY A 91 3.73 -21.05 1.12
CA GLY A 91 5.07 -20.56 1.49
C GLY A 91 5.30 -19.06 1.25
N ALA A 92 4.35 -18.34 0.66
CA ALA A 92 4.40 -16.88 0.64
C ALA A 92 4.25 -16.29 2.04
N ASP A 93 4.94 -15.18 2.33
CA ASP A 93 4.81 -14.48 3.60
C ASP A 93 3.45 -13.74 3.66
N GLU A 94 2.60 -14.17 4.58
CA GLU A 94 1.28 -13.56 4.83
C GLU A 94 1.35 -12.13 5.39
N LYS A 95 2.54 -11.68 5.82
CA LYS A 95 2.77 -10.31 6.32
C LYS A 95 3.34 -9.38 5.26
N ASP A 96 3.69 -9.91 4.08
CA ASP A 96 4.18 -9.08 2.99
C ASP A 96 3.01 -8.44 2.22
N ASN A 97 2.84 -7.13 2.42
CA ASN A 97 1.82 -6.34 1.72
C ASN A 97 1.98 -6.34 0.19
N LEU A 98 3.15 -6.70 -0.36
CA LEU A 98 3.30 -6.87 -1.81
C LEU A 98 2.47 -8.04 -2.34
N ASN A 99 2.25 -9.09 -1.54
CA ASN A 99 1.34 -10.19 -1.91
C ASN A 99 -0.12 -9.71 -1.95
N VAL A 100 -0.50 -8.80 -1.05
CA VAL A 100 -1.84 -8.16 -1.06
C VAL A 100 -2.02 -7.28 -2.30
N ALA A 101 -1.00 -6.48 -2.63
CA ALA A 101 -1.02 -5.65 -3.83
C ALA A 101 -1.15 -6.50 -5.10
N GLY A 102 -0.35 -7.56 -5.23
CA GLY A 102 -0.44 -8.50 -6.36
C GLY A 102 -1.82 -9.14 -6.51
N TYR A 103 -2.39 -9.62 -5.40
CA TYR A 103 -3.76 -10.14 -5.36
C TYR A 103 -4.78 -9.10 -5.85
N SER A 104 -4.71 -7.87 -5.33
CA SER A 104 -5.65 -6.79 -5.63
C SER A 104 -5.55 -6.32 -7.09
N TYR A 105 -4.33 -6.24 -7.63
CA TYR A 105 -4.11 -5.94 -9.05
C TYR A 105 -4.68 -7.03 -9.94
N GLY A 106 -4.48 -8.30 -9.58
CA GLY A 106 -5.07 -9.44 -10.27
C GLY A 106 -6.61 -9.40 -10.26
N GLN A 107 -7.22 -9.10 -9.11
CA GLN A 107 -8.69 -8.96 -9.01
C GLN A 107 -9.23 -7.80 -9.88
N THR A 108 -8.50 -6.69 -9.97
CA THR A 108 -8.87 -5.57 -10.85
C THR A 108 -8.81 -5.97 -12.32
N LEU A 109 -7.77 -6.72 -12.71
CA LEU A 109 -7.67 -7.27 -14.06
C LEU A 109 -8.82 -8.24 -14.36
N VAL A 110 -9.16 -9.14 -13.42
CA VAL A 110 -10.30 -10.06 -13.57
C VAL A 110 -11.60 -9.30 -13.79
N GLN A 111 -11.83 -8.21 -13.07
CA GLN A 111 -13.01 -7.36 -13.28
C GLN A 111 -13.06 -6.76 -14.68
N ALA A 112 -11.96 -6.16 -15.15
CA ALA A 112 -11.90 -5.59 -16.49
C ALA A 112 -12.13 -6.65 -17.58
N LEU A 113 -11.56 -7.85 -17.42
CA LEU A 113 -11.75 -8.96 -18.36
C LEU A 113 -13.19 -9.50 -18.35
N ARG A 114 -13.84 -9.58 -17.18
CA ARG A 114 -15.28 -9.94 -17.10
C ARG A 114 -16.15 -8.96 -17.88
N GLN A 115 -15.86 -7.66 -17.80
CA GLN A 115 -16.56 -6.65 -18.58
C GLN A 115 -16.31 -6.74 -20.09
N CYS A 116 -15.20 -7.34 -20.51
CA CYS A 116 -14.90 -7.53 -21.93
C CYS A 116 -15.80 -8.60 -22.58
N GLY A 117 -16.30 -9.58 -21.82
CA GLY A 117 -16.98 -10.74 -22.38
C GLY A 117 -16.05 -11.52 -23.32
N ASP A 118 -16.55 -11.87 -24.50
CA ASP A 118 -15.79 -12.67 -25.48
C ASP A 118 -14.81 -11.83 -26.34
N ASP A 119 -14.94 -10.50 -26.35
CA ASP A 119 -14.03 -9.61 -27.10
C ASP A 119 -12.83 -9.22 -26.24
N LEU A 120 -11.76 -10.02 -26.31
CA LEU A 120 -10.49 -9.74 -25.63
C LEU A 120 -9.51 -8.95 -26.50
N SER A 121 -10.00 -8.19 -27.49
CA SER A 121 -9.14 -7.30 -28.27
C SER A 121 -8.56 -6.18 -27.41
N ARG A 122 -7.35 -5.70 -27.77
CA ARG A 122 -6.69 -4.58 -27.08
C ARG A 122 -7.60 -3.36 -26.98
N ALA A 123 -8.36 -3.06 -28.05
CA ALA A 123 -9.27 -1.92 -28.08
C ALA A 123 -10.39 -2.07 -27.04
N ASN A 124 -11.01 -3.25 -26.94
CA ASN A 124 -12.06 -3.49 -25.95
C ASN A 124 -11.52 -3.53 -24.52
N ILE A 125 -10.36 -4.15 -24.29
CA ILE A 125 -9.70 -4.16 -22.97
C ILE A 125 -9.47 -2.72 -22.49
N MET A 126 -8.90 -1.86 -23.32
CA MET A 126 -8.68 -0.46 -22.94
C MET A 126 -10.00 0.27 -22.69
N ARG A 127 -11.03 0.01 -23.50
CA ARG A 127 -12.38 0.58 -23.30
C ARG A 127 -12.98 0.19 -21.96
N GLN A 128 -12.84 -1.06 -21.53
CA GLN A 128 -13.39 -1.54 -20.25
C GLN A 128 -12.55 -1.10 -19.05
N ALA A 129 -11.22 -1.13 -19.18
CA ALA A 129 -10.30 -0.66 -18.14
C ALA A 129 -10.47 0.85 -17.83
N THR A 130 -10.93 1.62 -18.81
CA THR A 130 -11.25 3.06 -18.68
C THR A 130 -12.75 3.31 -18.44
N ASN A 131 -13.50 2.30 -18.00
CA ASN A 131 -14.92 2.42 -17.74
C ASN A 131 -15.34 1.57 -16.51
N LEU A 132 -14.50 1.58 -15.48
CA LEU A 132 -14.85 1.02 -14.17
C LEU A 132 -15.63 2.10 -13.40
N HIS A 133 -16.78 1.73 -12.85
CA HIS A 133 -17.65 2.62 -12.08
C HIS A 133 -18.01 1.98 -10.75
N ASP A 134 -17.77 2.74 -9.67
CA ASP A 134 -18.03 2.35 -8.28
C ASP A 134 -17.54 0.94 -7.92
N PHE A 135 -16.44 0.51 -8.55
CA PHE A 135 -15.95 -0.85 -8.37
C PHE A 135 -15.25 -0.97 -7.01
N ARG A 136 -15.89 -1.66 -6.08
CA ARG A 136 -15.31 -1.98 -4.78
C ARG A 136 -14.37 -3.18 -4.89
N LEU A 137 -13.07 -2.91 -4.92
CA LEU A 137 -12.03 -3.93 -4.85
C LEU A 137 -11.79 -4.37 -3.40
N PRO A 138 -11.77 -5.68 -3.10
CA PRO A 138 -11.35 -6.20 -1.80
C PRO A 138 -9.97 -5.67 -1.39
N MET A 139 -9.70 -5.61 -0.09
CA MET A 139 -8.45 -5.11 0.50
C MET A 139 -8.20 -3.60 0.39
N LEU A 140 -8.91 -2.83 -0.44
CA LEU A 140 -8.82 -1.37 -0.38
C LEU A 140 -9.29 -0.85 0.98
N LEU A 141 -8.83 0.34 1.38
CA LEU A 141 -9.33 0.97 2.60
C LEU A 141 -10.85 1.21 2.54
N PRO A 142 -11.57 1.18 3.68
CA PRO A 142 -12.99 1.50 3.72
C PRO A 142 -13.30 2.86 3.10
N GLY A 143 -14.39 2.95 2.33
CA GLY A 143 -14.79 4.15 1.59
C GLY A 143 -14.11 4.33 0.23
N SER A 144 -13.13 3.50 -0.12
CA SER A 144 -12.47 3.53 -1.44
C SER A 144 -13.24 2.70 -2.47
N VAL A 145 -13.40 3.27 -3.67
CA VAL A 145 -13.91 2.63 -4.89
C VAL A 145 -13.02 3.01 -6.07
N ILE A 146 -13.01 2.15 -7.10
CA ILE A 146 -12.31 2.38 -8.35
C ILE A 146 -13.29 3.00 -9.35
N ASN A 147 -12.92 4.18 -9.85
CA ASN A 147 -13.61 4.90 -10.91
C ASN A 147 -12.58 5.30 -11.97
N THR A 148 -12.72 4.81 -13.20
CA THR A 148 -11.85 5.16 -14.32
C THR A 148 -12.66 5.70 -15.49
N SER A 149 -12.07 6.62 -16.24
CA SER A 149 -12.67 7.18 -17.45
C SER A 149 -11.63 7.27 -18.58
N PRO A 150 -12.04 7.50 -19.84
CA PRO A 150 -11.11 7.79 -20.94
C PRO A 150 -10.27 9.06 -20.72
N GLU A 151 -10.63 9.90 -19.74
CA GLU A 151 -9.96 11.14 -19.36
C GLU A 151 -9.18 11.01 -18.03
N ASP A 152 -9.49 10.01 -17.19
CA ASP A 152 -8.80 9.73 -15.92
C ASP A 152 -8.48 8.24 -15.76
N TYR A 153 -7.20 7.92 -15.99
CA TYR A 153 -6.66 6.56 -15.91
C TYR A 153 -6.21 6.15 -14.51
N ARG A 154 -6.37 7.01 -13.49
CA ARG A 154 -5.95 6.70 -12.12
C ARG A 154 -6.90 5.69 -11.51
N VAL A 155 -6.43 4.45 -11.33
CA VAL A 155 -7.22 3.36 -10.74
C VAL A 155 -7.63 3.66 -9.30
N ILE A 156 -6.74 4.29 -8.52
CA ILE A 156 -6.99 4.61 -7.12
C ILE A 156 -6.71 6.09 -6.88
N THR A 157 -7.74 6.81 -6.45
CA THR A 157 -7.66 8.24 -6.11
C THR A 157 -7.92 8.50 -4.61
N PHE A 158 -8.49 7.51 -3.92
CA PHE A 158 -8.71 7.57 -2.48
C PHE A 158 -7.44 7.15 -1.72
N MET A 159 -6.91 8.05 -0.92
CA MET A 159 -5.79 7.79 -0.01
C MET A 159 -6.06 8.46 1.33
N ARG A 160 -5.55 7.86 2.41
CA ARG A 160 -5.56 8.45 3.76
C ARG A 160 -4.13 8.61 4.24
N LEU A 161 -3.83 9.75 4.84
CA LEU A 161 -2.57 9.88 5.56
C LEU A 161 -2.62 8.97 6.79
N GLN A 162 -1.55 8.21 7.02
CA GLN A 162 -1.45 7.31 8.17
C GLN A 162 -0.08 7.42 8.82
N ARG A 163 -0.03 7.21 10.13
CA ARG A 163 1.17 7.28 10.97
C ARG A 163 1.49 5.90 11.53
N PHE A 164 2.76 5.49 11.43
CA PHE A 164 3.20 4.24 12.02
C PHE A 164 3.33 4.37 13.55
N THR A 165 2.66 3.51 14.29
CA THR A 165 2.62 3.54 15.78
C THR A 165 3.71 2.69 16.44
N GLY A 166 4.58 2.06 15.63
CA GLY A 166 5.52 1.03 16.10
C GLY A 166 4.94 -0.39 16.02
N LYS A 167 3.62 -0.54 15.85
CA LYS A 167 2.92 -1.83 15.74
C LYS A 167 1.98 -1.93 14.53
N GLY A 168 1.39 -0.82 14.12
CA GLY A 168 0.45 -0.73 13.00
C GLY A 168 0.26 0.72 12.59
N TRP A 169 -0.89 1.03 12.01
CA TRP A 169 -1.19 2.33 11.40
C TRP A 169 -2.34 3.03 12.13
N GLU A 170 -2.10 4.29 12.45
CA GLU A 170 -3.12 5.24 12.86
C GLU A 170 -3.50 6.11 11.65
N PHE A 171 -4.76 6.06 11.19
CA PHE A 171 -5.22 6.97 10.15
C PHE A 171 -5.42 8.37 10.72
N LEU A 172 -4.81 9.36 10.07
CA LEU A 172 -4.97 10.76 10.42
C LEU A 172 -6.22 11.34 9.74
N THR A 173 -6.91 12.25 10.42
CA THR A 173 -8.09 12.99 9.94
C THR A 173 -7.71 14.29 9.26
#